data_AF-A0A3L6S904-F1
#
_entry.id   AF-A0A3L6S904-F1
#
_cell.length_a   1.000
_cell.length_b   1.000
_cell.length_c   1.000
_cell.angle_alpha   90.00
_cell.angle_beta   90.00
_cell.angle_gamma   90.00
#
_symmetry.space_group_name_H-M   'P 1'
#
loop_
_entity.id
_entity.type
_entity.pdbx_description
1 polymer ?
#
loop_
_entity_poly.entity_id
_entity_poly.type
_entity_poly.pdbx_seq_one_letter_code
_entity_poly.pdbx_strand_id
1 'polypeptide(L)'
;MKKSASLKRQRSGDSFTSMMADKLDKFTEALKEDAPKGPTSKEILNTLNEVDGSDEDTLLDLFDIFTGNPRKYESLLALMVIMRKRWLLKQLKNEEISCLEL
;
A
#
# COMPACT_ATOMS: atom_id res chain seq x y z
N MET A 1 -65.97 17.11 -22.08
CA MET A 1 -64.64 17.71 -21.84
C MET A 1 -63.90 16.92 -20.77
N LYS A 2 -62.61 16.66 -21.03
CA LYS A 2 -61.46 16.37 -20.12
C LYS A 2 -60.67 15.14 -20.59
N LYS A 3 -59.59 15.40 -21.34
CA LYS A 3 -58.53 14.43 -21.66
C LYS A 3 -57.50 14.47 -20.53
N SER A 4 -57.26 13.35 -19.88
CA SER A 4 -56.23 13.21 -18.84
C SER A 4 -54.88 12.96 -19.51
N ALA A 5 -54.04 13.99 -19.61
CA ALA A 5 -52.67 13.86 -20.06
C ALA A 5 -51.81 13.28 -18.92
N SER A 6 -51.48 11.99 -19.02
CA SER A 6 -50.52 11.34 -18.12
C SER A 6 -49.11 11.86 -18.47
N LEU A 7 -48.63 12.82 -17.66
CA LEU A 7 -47.27 13.34 -17.74
C LEU A 7 -46.29 12.23 -17.29
N LYS A 8 -45.76 11.46 -18.24
CA LYS A 8 -44.66 10.51 -18.01
C LYS A 8 -43.47 11.30 -17.49
N ARG A 9 -43.22 11.22 -16.17
CA ARG A 9 -41.97 11.69 -15.55
C ARG A 9 -40.80 10.99 -16.24
N GLN A 10 -40.10 11.75 -17.09
CA GLN A 10 -38.80 11.37 -17.62
C GLN A 10 -37.86 11.24 -16.42
N ARG A 11 -37.56 10.01 -16.03
CA ARG A 11 -36.71 9.69 -14.90
C ARG A 11 -35.28 9.84 -15.38
N SER A 12 -34.70 11.02 -15.21
CA SER A 12 -33.29 11.35 -15.47
C SER A 12 -32.36 10.66 -14.45
N GLY A 13 -32.53 9.35 -14.25
CA GLY A 13 -31.77 8.57 -13.26
C GLY A 13 -30.38 8.15 -13.76
N ASP A 14 -30.17 8.13 -15.07
CA ASP A 14 -28.98 7.51 -15.67
C ASP A 14 -27.83 8.50 -15.91
N SER A 15 -28.07 9.80 -15.72
CA SER A 15 -27.05 10.83 -15.99
C SER A 15 -25.94 10.87 -14.95
N PHE A 16 -26.21 10.54 -13.68
CA PHE A 16 -25.21 10.61 -12.62
C PHE A 16 -24.39 9.31 -12.52
N THR A 17 -25.03 8.16 -12.72
CA THR A 17 -24.37 6.85 -12.74
C THR A 17 -23.41 6.72 -13.92
N SER A 18 -23.79 7.21 -15.11
CA SER A 18 -22.89 7.18 -16.28
C SER A 18 -21.65 8.05 -16.06
N MET A 19 -21.81 9.23 -15.44
CA MET A 19 -20.69 10.13 -15.15
C MET A 19 -19.75 9.61 -14.05
N MET A 20 -20.26 8.76 -13.15
CA MET A 20 -19.45 8.04 -12.17
C MET A 20 -18.70 6.86 -12.79
N ALA A 21 -19.31 6.17 -13.76
CA ALA A 21 -18.64 5.11 -14.51
C ALA A 21 -17.43 5.66 -15.30
N ASP A 22 -17.60 6.77 -16.02
CA ASP A 22 -16.50 7.42 -16.76
C ASP A 22 -15.36 7.88 -15.84
N LYS A 23 -15.67 8.32 -14.61
CA LYS A 23 -14.66 8.66 -13.62
C LYS A 23 -13.96 7.43 -13.08
N LEU A 24 -14.71 6.39 -12.71
CA LEU A 24 -14.15 5.14 -12.20
C LEU A 24 -13.26 4.46 -13.24
N ASP A 25 -13.67 4.46 -14.52
CA ASP A 25 -12.86 3.92 -15.61
C ASP A 25 -11.53 4.65 -15.73
N LYS A 26 -11.53 5.99 -15.60
CA LYS A 26 -10.29 6.79 -15.60
C LYS A 26 -9.42 6.57 -14.35
N PHE A 27 -10.01 6.23 -13.21
CA PHE A 27 -9.25 5.81 -12.02
C PHE A 27 -8.68 4.39 -12.19
N THR A 28 -9.42 3.45 -12.78
CA THR A 28 -8.91 2.10 -13.09
C THR A 28 -7.86 2.09 -14.20
N GLU A 29 -7.93 3.03 -15.14
CA GLU A 29 -6.91 3.22 -16.16
C GLU A 29 -5.61 3.80 -15.57
N ALA A 30 -5.72 4.77 -14.64
CA ALA A 30 -4.58 5.28 -13.89
C ALA A 30 -3.97 4.26 -12.89
N LEU A 31 -4.74 3.24 -12.48
CA LEU A 31 -4.25 2.14 -11.64
C LEU A 31 -3.71 0.95 -12.45
N LYS A 32 -3.88 0.94 -13.78
CA LYS A 32 -3.31 -0.09 -14.68
C LYS A 32 -1.89 0.25 -15.14
N GLU A 33 -1.44 1.49 -14.93
CA GLU A 33 -0.07 1.90 -15.17
C GLU A 33 0.78 1.50 -13.95
N ASP A 34 1.40 0.32 -14.07
CA ASP A 34 2.25 -0.32 -13.08
C ASP A 34 1.57 -0.58 -11.73
N ALA A 35 1.03 -1.79 -11.57
CA ALA A 35 0.91 -2.39 -10.24
C ALA A 35 2.22 -2.09 -9.51
N PRO A 36 2.20 -1.43 -8.32
CA PRO A 36 3.41 -1.05 -7.65
C PRO A 36 4.21 -2.32 -7.50
N LYS A 37 5.28 -2.42 -8.28
CA LYS A 37 6.14 -3.58 -8.31
C LYS A 37 6.73 -3.56 -6.92
N GLY A 38 6.13 -4.38 -6.06
CA GLY A 38 6.49 -4.41 -4.65
C GLY A 38 8.01 -4.54 -4.59
N PRO A 39 8.63 -3.91 -3.60
CA PRO A 39 10.09 -3.88 -3.52
C PRO A 39 10.62 -5.29 -3.74
N THR A 40 11.49 -5.43 -4.74
CA THR A 40 12.02 -6.73 -5.10
C THR A 40 12.85 -7.22 -3.90
N SER A 41 12.80 -8.51 -3.58
CA SER A 41 13.62 -9.09 -2.51
C SER A 41 15.09 -8.67 -2.58
N LYS A 42 15.64 -8.55 -3.79
CA LYS A 42 17.00 -8.03 -4.02
C LYS A 42 17.19 -6.58 -3.56
N GLU A 43 16.21 -5.71 -3.78
CA GLU A 43 16.25 -4.30 -3.37
C GLU A 43 16.16 -4.15 -1.86
N ILE A 44 15.31 -4.98 -1.22
CA ILE A 44 15.20 -5.06 0.24
C ILE A 44 16.55 -5.43 0.84
N LEU A 45 17.16 -6.52 0.33
CA LEU A 45 18.45 -6.98 0.81
C LEU A 45 19.56 -5.95 0.61
N ASN A 46 19.60 -5.30 -0.56
CA ASN A 46 20.59 -4.26 -0.84
C ASN A 46 20.47 -3.08 0.13
N THR A 47 19.24 -2.63 0.41
CA THR A 47 18.97 -1.53 1.34
C THR A 47 19.34 -1.89 2.78
N LEU A 48 19.15 -3.15 3.18
CA LEU A 48 19.60 -3.64 4.49
C LEU A 48 21.12 -3.69 4.57
N ASN A 49 21.80 -4.13 3.52
CA ASN A 49 23.26 -4.13 3.45
C ASN A 49 23.87 -2.73 3.48
N GLU A 50 23.17 -1.69 2.99
CA GLU A 50 23.58 -0.30 3.15
C GLU A 50 23.56 0.17 4.61
N VAL A 51 22.78 -0.49 5.48
CA VAL A 51 22.73 -0.16 6.90
C VAL A 51 23.91 -0.83 7.61
N ASP A 52 24.99 -0.06 7.71
CA ASP A 52 26.26 -0.50 8.28
C ASP A 52 26.15 -1.00 9.74
N GLY A 53 26.77 -2.16 9.98
CA GLY A 53 26.86 -2.82 11.29
C GLY A 53 25.55 -3.46 11.79
N SER A 54 24.83 -4.16 10.93
CA SER A 54 23.73 -5.07 11.32
C SER A 54 24.25 -6.52 11.34
N ASP A 55 23.97 -7.28 12.39
CA ASP A 55 24.39 -8.69 12.50
C ASP A 55 23.66 -9.56 11.47
N GLU A 56 24.28 -10.66 11.02
CA GLU A 56 23.70 -11.55 9.99
C GLU A 56 22.32 -12.10 10.39
N ASP A 57 22.17 -12.54 11.65
CA ASP A 57 20.89 -13.04 12.18
C ASP A 57 19.82 -11.93 12.21
N THR A 58 20.22 -10.74 12.64
CA THR A 58 19.34 -9.55 12.66
C THR A 58 18.87 -9.18 11.25
N LEU A 59 19.75 -9.33 10.26
CA LEU A 59 19.46 -9.03 8.87
C LEU A 59 18.48 -10.04 8.26
N LEU A 60 18.58 -11.32 8.62
CA LEU A 60 17.64 -12.37 8.22
C LEU A 60 16.23 -12.12 8.77
N ASP A 61 16.11 -11.78 10.06
CA ASP A 61 14.82 -11.48 10.68
C ASP A 61 14.16 -10.24 10.04
N LEU A 62 14.94 -9.18 9.84
CA LEU A 62 14.47 -7.98 9.16
C LEU A 62 14.04 -8.26 7.74
N PHE A 63 14.81 -9.08 7.02
CA PHE A 63 14.48 -9.46 5.66
C PHE A 63 13.11 -10.13 5.61
N ASP A 64 12.84 -11.13 6.45
CA ASP A 64 11.56 -11.83 6.53
C ASP A 64 10.40 -10.86 6.81
N ILE A 65 10.56 -9.95 7.79
CA ILE A 65 9.58 -8.91 8.14
C ILE A 65 9.24 -8.01 6.94
N PHE A 66 10.24 -7.61 6.15
CA PHE A 66 10.03 -6.73 4.99
C PHE A 66 9.46 -7.46 3.79
N THR A 67 9.85 -8.72 3.55
CA THR A 67 9.20 -9.55 2.52
C THR A 67 7.75 -9.86 2.89
N GLY A 68 7.43 -10.04 4.17
CA GLY A 68 6.06 -10.25 4.65
C GLY A 68 5.22 -8.97 4.62
N ASN A 69 5.84 -7.78 4.67
CA ASN A 69 5.12 -6.52 4.71
C ASN A 69 5.80 -5.40 3.89
N PRO A 70 5.37 -5.18 2.63
CA PRO A 70 5.98 -4.18 1.76
C PRO A 70 5.80 -2.74 2.26
N ARG A 71 4.76 -2.44 3.06
CA ARG A 71 4.54 -1.09 3.63
C ARG A 71 5.61 -0.73 4.66
N LYS A 72 6.12 -1.72 5.41
CA LYS A 72 7.23 -1.49 6.35
C LYS A 72 8.49 -1.11 5.58
N TYR A 73 8.72 -1.68 4.40
CA TYR A 73 9.84 -1.33 3.56
C TYR A 73 9.72 0.07 2.96
N GLU A 74 8.54 0.48 2.48
CA GLU A 74 8.30 1.86 2.04
C GLU A 74 8.59 2.87 3.18
N SER A 75 8.19 2.52 4.41
CA SER A 75 8.48 3.34 5.59
C SER A 75 9.98 3.45 5.88
N LEU A 76 10.74 2.37 5.65
CA LEU A 76 12.20 2.38 5.78
C LEU A 76 12.85 3.35 4.77
N LEU A 77 12.37 3.35 3.52
CA LEU A 77 12.87 4.24 2.47
C LEU A 77 12.53 5.72 2.72
N ALA A 78 11.41 6.00 3.38
CA ALA A 78 11.03 7.35 3.79
C ALA A 78 11.94 7.92 4.91
N LEU A 79 12.70 7.07 5.60
CA LEU A 79 13.57 7.48 6.69
C LEU A 79 14.97 7.88 6.20
N MET A 80 15.51 8.94 6.82
CA MET A 80 16.92 9.29 6.68
C MET A 80 17.82 8.12 7.12
N VAL A 81 18.93 7.90 6.41
CA VAL A 81 19.89 6.80 6.65
C VAL A 81 20.29 6.68 8.12
N ILE A 82 20.56 7.82 8.78
CA ILE A 82 20.95 7.91 10.20
C ILE A 82 19.88 7.31 11.13
N MET A 83 18.60 7.40 10.76
CA MET A 83 17.47 6.90 11.55
C MET A 83 17.11 5.45 11.22
N ARG A 84 17.49 4.94 10.04
CA ARG A 84 17.12 3.58 9.59
C ARG A 84 17.57 2.51 10.57
N LYS A 85 18.85 2.52 10.98
CA LYS A 85 19.39 1.54 11.95
C LYS A 85 18.59 1.49 13.26
N ARG A 86 18.31 2.67 13.84
CA ARG A 86 17.54 2.76 15.08
C ARG A 86 16.09 2.30 14.90
N TRP A 87 15.51 2.55 13.73
CA TRP A 87 14.15 2.13 13.41
C TRP A 87 14.05 0.62 13.17
N LEU A 88 15.01 0.02 12.47
CA LEU A 88 15.10 -1.44 12.26
C LEU A 88 15.14 -2.20 13.58
N LEU A 89 16.00 -1.76 14.52
CA LEU A 89 16.07 -2.35 15.86
C LEU A 89 14.75 -2.22 16.66
N LYS A 90 13.92 -1.20 16.37
CA LYS A 90 12.58 -1.10 16.96
C LYS A 90 11.59 -2.08 16.34
N GLN A 91 11.70 -2.36 15.04
CA GLN A 91 10.83 -3.34 14.38
C GLN A 91 11.03 -4.73 14.97
N LEU A 92 12.28 -5.13 15.22
CA LEU A 92 12.59 -6.41 15.84
C LEU A 92 12.01 -6.55 17.25
N LYS A 93 12.21 -5.54 18.10
CA LYS A 93 11.61 -5.52 19.44
C LYS A 93 10.09 -5.60 19.42
N ASN A 94 9.45 -5.00 18.42
CA ASN A 94 7.99 -5.06 18.29
C ASN A 94 7.51 -6.47 17.89
N GLU A 95 8.25 -7.18 17.04
CA GLU A 95 7.91 -8.56 16.68
C GLU A 95 8.14 -9.54 17.85
N GLU A 96 9.22 -9.36 18.62
CA GLU A 96 9.45 -10.15 19.84
C GLU A 96 8.31 -10.01 20.87
N ILE A 97 7.76 -8.79 21.02
CA ILE A 97 6.63 -8.53 21.92
C ILE A 97 5.35 -9.18 21.40
N SER A 98 5.14 -9.21 20.08
CA SER A 98 3.97 -9.88 19.47
C SER A 98 3.94 -11.39 19.74
N CYS A 99 5.10 -12.02 19.95
CA CYS A 99 5.21 -13.45 20.28
C CYS A 99 4.96 -13.76 21.76
N LEU A 100 5.00 -12.76 22.66
CA LEU A 100 4.84 -12.93 24.11
C LEU A 100 3.40 -12.68 24.62
N GLU A 101 2.50 -12.20 23.75
CA GLU A 101 1.07 -11.99 24.08
C GLU A 101 0.16 -13.17 23.67
N LEU A 102 0.72 -14.33 23.35
CA LEU A 102 0.01 -15.59 23.10
C LEU A 102 0.23 -16.60 24.25
#